data_AF-A0A3P7JSW2-F1
#
_entry.id   AF-A0A3P7JSW2-F1
#
_cell.length_a   1.000
_cell.length_b   1.000
_cell.length_c   1.000
_cell.angle_alpha   90.00
_cell.angle_beta   90.00
_cell.angle_gamma   90.00
#
_symmetry.space_group_name_H-M   'P 1'
#
loop_
_entity.id
_entity.type
_entity.pdbx_description
1 polymer ?
#
loop_
_entity_poly.entity_id
_entity_poly.type
_entity_poly.pdbx_seq_one_letter_code
_entity_poly.pdbx_strand_id
1 'polypeptide(L)'
;MKKREDQVRNDAGGFVFAVSDETRVRRFIILGTAGGTYYATEKELTMDNVKALIDIIERGHGSLILKEIYEISLAGRNPKQDPLLMALALCARYHVCDTTTKVKEAGDGPNKELIVAKNQYLSQLHKSAFGIVNEVCRIPTHLFTFVKYCELVSQSTQPEEGKKSTGWGRLMRTTIQNWYASKTPELLAMHLTKYPQRGGWSHRDLFRLAHPTLKEKKNENSILEYEQLYHFAVK
;
A
#
# COMPACT_ATOMS: atom_id res chain seq x y z
N MET A 1 -15.79 17.04 36.72
CA MET A 1 -14.38 16.62 36.58
C MET A 1 -13.67 17.69 35.75
N LYS A 2 -12.62 18.35 36.26
CA LYS A 2 -11.92 19.41 35.51
C LYS A 2 -11.08 18.76 34.40
N LYS A 3 -11.39 19.10 33.15
CA LYS A 3 -10.67 18.66 31.95
C LYS A 3 -9.37 19.47 31.83
N ARG A 4 -8.23 18.82 31.61
CA ARG A 4 -7.01 19.52 31.14
C ARG A 4 -7.10 19.76 29.64
N GLU A 5 -6.56 20.87 29.14
CA GLU A 5 -6.72 21.28 27.73
C GLU A 5 -6.21 20.23 26.72
N ASP A 6 -5.20 19.44 27.11
CA ASP A 6 -4.56 18.38 26.33
C ASP A 6 -5.28 17.03 26.37
N GLN A 7 -6.42 16.93 27.07
CA GLN A 7 -7.19 15.69 27.16
C GLN A 7 -8.34 15.62 26.14
N VAL A 8 -8.57 14.42 25.62
CA VAL A 8 -9.69 14.06 24.73
C VAL A 8 -10.67 13.15 25.44
N ARG A 9 -11.94 13.17 25.01
CA ARG A 9 -12.98 12.29 25.57
C ARG A 9 -12.85 10.89 24.97
N ASN A 10 -12.90 9.84 25.79
CA ASN A 10 -12.94 8.45 25.33
C ASN A 10 -14.39 7.92 25.21
N ASP A 11 -14.54 6.69 24.69
CA ASP A 11 -15.85 6.06 24.45
C ASP A 11 -16.64 5.79 25.74
N ALA A 12 -15.96 5.59 26.87
CA ALA A 12 -16.58 5.43 28.19
C ALA A 12 -16.98 6.77 28.85
N GLY A 13 -16.77 7.90 28.16
CA GLY A 13 -17.14 9.25 28.62
C GLY A 13 -16.12 9.93 29.55
N GLY A 14 -15.00 9.29 29.86
CA GLY A 14 -13.88 9.85 30.61
C GLY A 14 -12.90 10.66 29.75
N PHE A 15 -11.93 11.32 30.38
CA PHE A 15 -10.90 12.12 29.71
C PHE A 15 -9.54 11.43 29.75
N VAL A 16 -8.91 11.25 28.59
CA VAL A 16 -7.61 10.57 28.39
C VAL A 16 -6.70 11.42 27.52
N PHE A 17 -5.41 11.10 27.48
CA PHE A 17 -4.47 11.78 26.57
C PHE A 17 -4.57 11.20 25.15
N ALA A 18 -4.46 12.08 24.16
CA ALA A 18 -4.38 11.67 22.77
C ALA A 18 -3.09 10.86 22.53
N VAL A 19 -3.20 9.80 21.76
CA VAL A 19 -2.09 8.93 21.40
C VAL A 19 -1.31 9.57 20.25
N SER A 20 0.03 9.50 20.28
CA SER A 20 0.86 10.01 19.17
C SER A 20 0.61 9.25 17.87
N ASP A 21 0.81 9.90 16.73
CA ASP A 21 0.65 9.30 15.40
C ASP A 21 1.48 8.02 15.26
N GLU A 22 2.73 8.03 15.70
CA GLU A 22 3.64 6.87 15.74
C GLU A 22 3.02 5.70 16.52
N THR A 23 2.55 5.96 17.73
CA THR A 23 1.95 4.92 18.57
C THR A 23 0.66 4.40 17.95
N ARG A 24 -0.12 5.26 17.30
CA ARG A 24 -1.35 4.87 16.61
C ARG A 24 -1.08 3.96 15.42
N VAL A 25 -0.11 4.34 14.57
CA VAL A 25 0.35 3.53 13.43
C VAL A 25 0.86 2.17 13.92
N ARG A 26 1.73 2.13 14.94
CA ARG A 26 2.23 0.88 15.51
C ARG A 26 1.11 -0.02 16.03
N ARG A 27 0.15 0.54 16.78
CA ARG A 27 -0.99 -0.22 17.31
C ARG A 27 -1.80 -0.84 16.18
N PHE A 28 -2.10 -0.07 15.14
CA PHE A 28 -2.83 -0.58 13.99
C PHE A 28 -2.07 -1.71 13.29
N ILE A 29 -0.77 -1.53 13.02
CA ILE A 29 0.04 -2.53 12.31
C ILE A 29 0.21 -3.82 13.13
N ILE A 30 0.43 -3.72 14.44
CA ILE A 30 0.74 -4.86 15.31
C ILE A 30 -0.53 -5.58 15.78
N LEU A 31 -1.51 -4.83 16.29
CA LEU A 31 -2.73 -5.42 16.86
C LEU A 31 -3.78 -5.69 15.77
N GLY A 32 -3.76 -4.91 14.70
CA GLY A 32 -4.82 -4.91 13.69
C GLY A 32 -6.15 -4.45 14.28
N THR A 33 -7.21 -4.82 13.58
CA THR A 33 -8.61 -4.51 13.94
C THR A 33 -9.48 -5.75 14.09
N ALA A 34 -8.88 -6.92 13.86
CA ALA A 34 -9.56 -8.21 13.88
C ALA A 34 -10.11 -8.52 15.27
N GLY A 35 -11.41 -8.83 15.35
CA GLY A 35 -12.10 -9.08 16.62
C GLY A 35 -12.65 -7.83 17.30
N GLY A 36 -12.44 -6.64 16.72
CA GLY A 36 -12.94 -5.39 17.29
C GLY A 36 -12.28 -5.03 18.62
N THR A 37 -12.92 -4.10 19.34
CA THR A 37 -12.66 -3.84 20.76
C THR A 37 -13.97 -4.01 21.50
N TYR A 38 -13.93 -3.96 22.83
CA TYR A 38 -15.15 -3.95 23.64
C TYR A 38 -16.13 -2.83 23.24
N TYR A 39 -15.63 -1.73 22.68
CA TYR A 39 -16.42 -0.53 22.34
C TYR A 39 -16.73 -0.36 20.85
N ALA A 40 -16.06 -1.08 19.95
CA ALA A 40 -16.18 -0.86 18.50
C ALA A 40 -15.98 -2.13 17.69
N THR A 41 -16.68 -2.26 16.57
CA THR A 41 -16.57 -3.40 15.66
C THR A 41 -15.27 -3.35 14.84
N GLU A 42 -14.88 -4.49 14.26
CA GLU A 42 -13.70 -4.58 13.38
C GLU A 42 -13.76 -3.61 12.19
N LYS A 43 -14.94 -3.44 11.59
CA LYS A 43 -15.13 -2.54 10.45
C LYS A 43 -14.95 -1.08 10.85
N GLU A 44 -15.54 -0.66 11.97
CA GLU A 44 -15.42 0.71 12.49
C GLU A 44 -13.97 1.04 12.83
N LEU A 45 -13.29 0.16 13.57
CA LEU A 45 -11.88 0.34 13.90
C LEU A 45 -11.00 0.41 12.65
N THR A 46 -11.31 -0.38 11.63
CA THR A 46 -10.57 -0.32 10.36
C THR A 46 -10.74 1.04 9.69
N MET A 47 -11.98 1.53 9.61
CA MET A 47 -12.26 2.84 9.03
C MET A 47 -11.61 3.99 9.82
N ASP A 48 -11.64 3.92 11.15
CA ASP A 48 -11.05 4.95 12.00
C ASP A 48 -9.53 4.99 11.91
N ASN A 49 -8.89 3.82 11.83
CA ASN A 49 -7.45 3.76 11.58
C ASN A 49 -7.09 4.23 10.16
N VAL A 50 -7.87 3.87 9.14
CA VAL A 50 -7.66 4.38 7.77
C VAL A 50 -7.80 5.90 7.72
N LYS A 51 -8.82 6.48 8.35
CA LYS A 51 -8.96 7.94 8.46
C LYS A 51 -7.76 8.59 9.16
N ALA A 52 -7.26 7.98 10.23
CA ALA A 52 -6.08 8.49 10.92
C ALA A 52 -4.82 8.45 10.04
N LEU A 53 -4.64 7.38 9.25
CA LEU A 53 -3.53 7.30 8.29
C LEU A 53 -3.66 8.34 7.18
N ILE A 54 -4.88 8.60 6.69
CA ILE A 54 -5.16 9.66 5.71
C ILE A 54 -4.76 11.02 6.28
N ASP A 55 -5.18 11.34 7.50
CA ASP A 55 -4.82 12.61 8.17
C ASP A 55 -3.30 12.78 8.30
N ILE A 56 -2.57 11.72 8.69
CA ILE A 56 -1.10 11.74 8.74
C ILE A 56 -0.49 12.02 7.36
N ILE A 57 -1.03 11.43 6.29
CA ILE A 57 -0.57 11.65 4.92
C ILE A 57 -0.87 13.09 4.49
N GLU A 58 -2.07 13.61 4.77
CA GLU A 58 -2.48 14.98 4.42
C GLU A 58 -1.65 16.05 5.12
N ARG A 59 -1.23 15.80 6.37
CA ARG A 59 -0.29 16.66 7.12
C ARG A 59 1.16 16.60 6.63
N GLY A 60 1.48 15.76 5.65
CA GLY A 60 2.84 15.65 5.10
C GLY A 60 3.74 14.65 5.84
N HIS A 61 3.20 13.86 6.76
CA HIS A 61 3.97 12.93 7.61
C HIS A 61 3.89 11.46 7.15
N GLY A 62 3.55 11.19 5.89
CA GLY A 62 3.42 9.82 5.37
C GLY A 62 4.71 8.98 5.44
N SER A 63 5.88 9.63 5.48
CA SER A 63 7.17 8.95 5.67
C SER A 63 7.27 8.22 7.03
N LEU A 64 6.60 8.73 8.07
CA LEU A 64 6.51 8.08 9.37
C LEU A 64 5.82 6.72 9.25
N ILE A 65 4.75 6.63 8.46
CA ILE A 65 4.03 5.37 8.25
C ILE A 65 4.95 4.34 7.58
N LEU A 66 5.67 4.74 6.54
CA LEU A 66 6.59 3.84 5.83
C LEU A 66 7.75 3.37 6.71
N LYS A 67 8.30 4.24 7.55
CA LYS A 67 9.32 3.88 8.54
C LYS A 67 8.81 2.79 9.47
N GLU A 68 7.64 3.00 10.07
CA GLU A 68 7.04 2.03 10.99
C GLU A 68 6.72 0.70 10.30
N ILE A 69 6.20 0.74 9.07
CA ILE A 69 5.96 -0.45 8.24
C ILE A 69 7.26 -1.24 8.06
N TYR A 70 8.34 -0.56 7.66
CA TYR A 70 9.61 -1.19 7.36
C TYR A 70 10.23 -1.82 8.62
N GLU A 71 10.29 -1.09 9.73
CA GLU A 71 10.86 -1.57 11.00
C GLU A 71 10.07 -2.76 11.56
N ILE A 72 8.74 -2.68 11.57
CA ILE A 72 7.89 -3.77 12.08
C ILE A 72 7.96 -5.00 11.18
N SER A 73 7.95 -4.80 9.86
CA SER A 73 8.04 -5.91 8.90
C SER A 73 9.37 -6.63 9.07
N LEU A 74 10.49 -5.91 9.05
CA LEU A 74 11.84 -6.46 9.20
C LEU A 74 11.97 -7.26 10.50
N ALA A 75 11.48 -6.70 11.61
CA ALA A 75 11.52 -7.35 12.91
C ALA A 75 10.48 -8.47 13.11
N GLY A 76 9.55 -8.67 12.16
CA GLY A 76 8.51 -9.70 12.24
C GLY A 76 7.55 -9.53 13.42
N ARG A 77 7.30 -8.28 13.86
CA ARG A 77 6.52 -8.00 15.08
C ARG A 77 5.00 -8.00 14.87
N ASN A 78 4.52 -8.09 13.63
CA ASN A 78 3.10 -8.11 13.32
C ASN A 78 2.61 -9.56 13.08
N PRO A 79 1.69 -10.08 13.92
CA PRO A 79 1.14 -11.43 13.74
C PRO A 79 0.34 -11.60 12.45
N LYS A 80 -0.37 -10.54 12.01
CA LYS A 80 -1.12 -10.49 10.76
C LYS A 80 -0.53 -9.45 9.83
N GLN A 81 -0.45 -9.77 8.54
CA GLN A 81 0.12 -8.88 7.52
C GLN A 81 -0.90 -7.89 6.96
N ASP A 82 -2.21 -8.18 7.04
CA ASP A 82 -3.28 -7.36 6.45
C ASP A 82 -3.24 -5.88 6.87
N PRO A 83 -3.12 -5.50 8.16
CA PRO A 83 -3.08 -4.08 8.55
C PRO A 83 -1.86 -3.35 7.99
N LEU A 84 -0.71 -4.04 7.98
CA LEU A 84 0.55 -3.54 7.44
C LEU A 84 0.44 -3.28 5.93
N LEU A 85 -0.10 -4.25 5.19
CA LEU A 85 -0.27 -4.17 3.73
C LEU A 85 -1.32 -3.15 3.33
N MET A 86 -2.38 -2.96 4.13
CA MET A 86 -3.35 -1.89 3.93
C MET A 86 -2.70 -0.51 4.09
N ALA A 87 -1.92 -0.29 5.16
CA ALA A 87 -1.21 0.97 5.37
C ALA A 87 -0.19 1.26 4.26
N LEU A 88 0.52 0.22 3.79
CA LEU A 88 1.44 0.32 2.65
C LEU A 88 0.72 0.68 1.36
N ALA A 89 -0.40 0.02 1.06
CA ALA A 89 -1.21 0.29 -0.12
C ALA A 89 -1.80 1.71 -0.10
N LEU A 90 -2.22 2.20 1.06
CA LEU A 90 -2.66 3.58 1.22
C LEU A 90 -1.53 4.55 0.88
N CYS A 91 -0.33 4.36 1.45
CA CYS A 91 0.83 5.19 1.11
C CYS A 91 1.23 5.10 -0.36
N ALA A 92 1.01 3.96 -1.02
CA ALA A 92 1.35 3.76 -2.43
C ALA A 92 0.35 4.38 -3.42
N ARG A 93 -0.92 4.54 -3.01
CA ARG A 93 -2.04 4.81 -3.94
C ARG A 93 -2.97 5.96 -3.53
N TYR A 94 -2.71 6.62 -2.40
CA TYR A 94 -3.54 7.73 -1.94
C TYR A 94 -3.56 8.89 -2.96
N HIS A 95 -4.78 9.28 -3.38
CA HIS A 95 -5.06 10.37 -4.34
C HIS A 95 -4.23 10.35 -5.63
N VAL A 96 -4.06 9.18 -6.23
CA VAL A 96 -3.49 9.09 -7.58
C VAL A 96 -4.48 9.71 -8.57
N CYS A 97 -4.27 10.97 -8.93
CA CYS A 97 -5.10 11.71 -9.88
C CYS A 97 -4.27 12.30 -11.02
N ASP A 98 -4.94 12.66 -12.12
CA ASP A 98 -4.28 13.32 -13.24
C ASP A 98 -3.92 14.77 -12.85
N THR A 99 -2.68 14.94 -12.39
CA THR A 99 -2.13 16.23 -11.98
C THR A 99 -2.17 17.25 -13.11
N THR A 100 -2.07 16.81 -14.37
CA THR A 100 -1.98 17.72 -15.53
C THR A 100 -3.25 18.52 -15.74
N THR A 101 -4.42 17.94 -15.43
CA THR A 101 -5.72 18.61 -15.54
C THR A 101 -5.91 19.63 -14.42
N LYS A 102 -5.65 19.22 -13.17
CA LYS A 102 -5.81 20.10 -11.99
C LYS A 102 -4.89 21.32 -12.02
N VAL A 103 -3.66 21.15 -12.50
CA VAL A 103 -2.71 22.27 -12.65
C VAL A 103 -3.15 23.24 -13.74
N LYS A 104 -3.81 22.76 -14.81
CA LYS A 104 -4.38 23.63 -15.86
C LYS A 104 -5.59 24.41 -15.37
N GLU A 105 -6.44 23.79 -14.56
CA GLU A 105 -7.66 24.41 -14.01
C GLU A 105 -7.36 25.47 -12.93
N ALA A 106 -6.25 25.35 -12.19
CA ALA A 106 -5.94 26.20 -11.05
C ALA A 106 -5.55 27.66 -11.40
N GLY A 107 -5.35 28.00 -12.67
CA GLY A 107 -4.85 29.32 -13.10
C GLY A 107 -3.43 29.63 -12.58
N ASP A 108 -2.89 30.81 -12.90
CA ASP A 108 -1.62 31.27 -12.32
C ASP A 108 -1.87 31.98 -10.98
N GLY A 109 -1.34 31.42 -9.89
CA GLY A 109 -1.49 31.95 -8.54
C GLY A 109 -0.95 31.01 -7.45
N PRO A 110 -1.00 31.40 -6.15
CA PRO A 110 -0.44 30.62 -5.03
C PRO A 110 -1.08 29.23 -4.87
N ASN A 111 -2.32 29.05 -5.35
CA ASN A 111 -3.00 27.76 -5.35
C ASN A 111 -2.29 26.73 -6.25
N LYS A 112 -1.73 27.17 -7.38
CA LYS A 112 -0.97 26.31 -8.30
C LYS A 112 0.29 25.76 -7.64
N GLU A 113 1.03 26.60 -6.92
CA GLU A 113 2.24 26.22 -6.20
C GLU A 113 1.96 25.18 -5.11
N LEU A 114 0.89 25.41 -4.33
CA LEU A 114 0.45 24.46 -3.30
C LEU A 114 0.07 23.09 -3.90
N ILE A 115 -0.65 23.09 -5.02
CA ILE A 115 -1.01 21.87 -5.75
C ILE A 115 0.24 21.14 -6.24
N VAL A 116 1.21 21.87 -6.83
CA VAL A 116 2.46 21.28 -7.31
C VAL A 116 3.26 20.67 -6.15
N ALA A 117 3.42 21.38 -5.04
CA ALA A 117 4.12 20.90 -3.84
C ALA A 117 3.47 19.64 -3.25
N LYS A 118 2.14 19.63 -3.12
CA LYS A 118 1.38 18.46 -2.64
C LYS A 118 1.58 17.25 -3.57
N ASN A 119 1.53 17.46 -4.89
CA ASN A 119 1.75 16.38 -5.86
C ASN A 119 3.18 15.85 -5.82
N GLN A 120 4.18 16.71 -5.62
CA GLN A 120 5.57 16.30 -5.47
C GLN A 120 5.75 15.43 -4.22
N TYR A 121 5.20 15.86 -3.08
CA TYR A 121 5.20 15.07 -1.86
C TYR A 121 4.55 13.69 -2.06
N LEU A 122 3.33 13.65 -2.61
CA LEU A 122 2.62 12.38 -2.87
C LEU A 122 3.39 11.50 -3.85
N SER A 123 3.99 12.07 -4.90
CA SER A 123 4.81 11.31 -5.85
C SER A 123 6.01 10.65 -5.17
N GLN A 124 6.68 11.36 -4.26
CA GLN A 124 7.79 10.79 -3.49
C GLN A 124 7.29 9.72 -2.51
N LEU A 125 6.19 9.96 -1.81
CA LEU A 125 5.58 8.98 -0.92
C LEU A 125 5.24 7.68 -1.67
N HIS A 126 4.61 7.79 -2.85
CA HIS A 126 4.26 6.64 -3.68
C HIS A 126 5.52 5.87 -4.11
N LYS A 127 6.57 6.58 -4.57
CA LYS A 127 7.84 5.95 -4.96
C LYS A 127 8.50 5.23 -3.79
N SER A 128 8.56 5.85 -2.61
CA SER A 128 9.11 5.23 -1.41
C SER A 128 8.30 4.02 -0.96
N ALA A 129 6.97 4.10 -1.01
CA ALA A 129 6.09 2.98 -0.67
C ALA A 129 6.30 1.78 -1.61
N PHE A 130 6.32 2.01 -2.93
CA PHE A 130 6.62 0.97 -3.91
C PHE A 130 8.05 0.43 -3.80
N GLY A 131 9.00 1.28 -3.38
CA GLY A 131 10.40 0.91 -3.18
C GLY A 131 10.60 -0.19 -2.13
N ILE A 132 9.79 -0.22 -1.07
CA ILE A 132 9.90 -1.22 0.01
C ILE A 132 9.03 -2.47 -0.19
N VAL A 133 8.31 -2.57 -1.31
CA VAL A 133 7.36 -3.67 -1.55
C VAL A 133 8.07 -5.02 -1.61
N ASN A 134 9.29 -5.07 -2.14
CA ASN A 134 10.00 -6.34 -2.31
C ASN A 134 10.47 -6.94 -0.96
N GLU A 135 10.87 -6.09 -0.03
CA GLU A 135 11.28 -6.47 1.32
C GLU A 135 10.08 -6.86 2.20
N VAL A 136 8.97 -6.12 2.06
CA VAL A 136 7.75 -6.35 2.84
C VAL A 136 6.95 -7.55 2.32
N CYS A 137 6.72 -7.62 1.00
CA CYS A 137 5.94 -8.69 0.37
C CYS A 137 6.81 -9.91 0.09
N ARG A 138 7.18 -10.67 1.12
CA ARG A 138 8.11 -11.81 0.96
C ARG A 138 7.58 -12.98 0.12
N ILE A 139 6.27 -13.23 0.19
CA ILE A 139 5.60 -14.36 -0.46
C ILE A 139 4.41 -13.88 -1.33
N PRO A 140 3.91 -14.71 -2.27
CA PRO A 140 2.80 -14.35 -3.15
C PRO A 140 1.55 -13.89 -2.41
N THR A 141 1.21 -14.52 -1.27
CA THR A 141 0.06 -14.11 -0.46
C THR A 141 0.14 -12.63 -0.05
N HIS A 142 1.33 -12.14 0.33
CA HIS A 142 1.50 -10.73 0.71
C HIS A 142 1.33 -9.81 -0.51
N LEU A 143 1.93 -10.20 -1.64
CA LEU A 143 1.82 -9.45 -2.89
C LEU A 143 0.36 -9.35 -3.35
N PHE A 144 -0.38 -10.45 -3.33
CA PHE A 144 -1.80 -10.51 -3.69
C PHE A 144 -2.66 -9.65 -2.77
N THR A 145 -2.44 -9.73 -1.46
CA THR A 145 -3.15 -8.88 -0.48
C THR A 145 -2.81 -7.39 -0.69
N PHE A 146 -1.55 -7.06 -0.96
CA PHE A 146 -1.14 -5.69 -1.28
C PHE A 146 -1.82 -5.15 -2.54
N VAL A 147 -1.86 -5.94 -3.62
CA VAL A 147 -2.53 -5.56 -4.88
C VAL A 147 -4.02 -5.35 -4.65
N LYS A 148 -4.69 -6.24 -3.90
CA LYS A 148 -6.09 -6.10 -3.50
C LYS A 148 -6.34 -4.77 -2.79
N TYR A 149 -5.50 -4.39 -1.83
CA TYR A 149 -5.65 -3.11 -1.15
C TYR A 149 -5.31 -1.91 -2.03
N CYS A 150 -4.34 -2.03 -2.93
CA CYS A 150 -4.05 -0.98 -3.91
C CYS A 150 -5.26 -0.69 -4.81
N GLU A 151 -6.00 -1.72 -5.23
CA GLU A 151 -7.23 -1.55 -5.97
C GLU A 151 -8.34 -0.92 -5.13
N LEU A 152 -8.52 -1.38 -3.89
CA LEU A 152 -9.51 -0.81 -2.96
C LEU A 152 -9.27 0.69 -2.73
N VAL A 153 -8.03 1.08 -2.46
CA VAL A 153 -7.64 2.50 -2.29
C VAL A 153 -7.84 3.27 -3.59
N SER A 154 -7.49 2.66 -4.74
CA SER A 154 -7.65 3.31 -6.03
C SER A 154 -9.10 3.50 -6.43
N GLN A 155 -10.04 2.67 -5.95
CA GLN A 155 -11.48 2.80 -6.17
C GLN A 155 -12.13 3.83 -5.24
N SER A 156 -11.70 3.88 -3.97
CA SER A 156 -12.25 4.81 -2.98
C SER A 156 -11.78 6.26 -3.14
N THR A 157 -10.66 6.49 -3.81
CA THR A 157 -10.07 7.83 -3.99
C THR A 157 -10.33 8.43 -5.38
N GLN A 158 -11.16 7.78 -6.21
CA GLN A 158 -11.50 8.31 -7.53
C GLN A 158 -12.42 9.52 -7.42
N PRO A 159 -12.27 10.54 -8.28
CA PRO A 159 -13.26 11.59 -8.37
C PRO A 159 -14.60 10.99 -8.84
N GLU A 160 -15.72 11.44 -8.25
CA GLU A 160 -17.07 10.99 -8.62
C GLU A 160 -17.39 11.32 -10.09
N GLU A 161 -16.83 12.42 -10.60
CA GLU A 161 -16.95 12.86 -11.98
C GLU A 161 -15.57 12.86 -12.67
N GLY A 162 -15.48 12.22 -13.85
CA GLY A 162 -14.27 12.19 -14.68
C GLY A 162 -13.74 10.80 -15.03
N LYS A 163 -12.55 10.75 -15.65
CA LYS A 163 -11.92 9.50 -16.09
C LYS A 163 -11.40 8.71 -14.88
N LYS A 164 -12.01 7.55 -14.63
CA LYS A 164 -11.55 6.59 -13.63
C LYS A 164 -10.17 6.05 -14.00
N SER A 165 -9.21 6.14 -13.08
CA SER A 165 -7.91 5.51 -13.26
C SER A 165 -8.06 3.99 -13.13
N THR A 166 -7.40 3.23 -14.00
CA THR A 166 -7.40 1.76 -13.93
C THR A 166 -6.66 1.23 -12.70
N GLY A 167 -5.94 2.07 -11.95
CA GLY A 167 -5.14 1.65 -10.80
C GLY A 167 -3.72 1.19 -11.18
N TRP A 168 -3.52 0.71 -12.40
CA TRP A 168 -2.30 0.06 -12.87
C TRP A 168 -1.32 1.00 -13.58
N GLY A 169 -0.85 2.02 -12.86
CA GLY A 169 0.15 2.97 -13.36
C GLY A 169 1.54 2.34 -13.60
N ARG A 170 2.46 3.12 -14.21
CA ARG A 170 3.84 2.67 -14.52
C ARG A 170 4.56 2.13 -13.27
N LEU A 171 4.50 2.85 -12.14
CA LEU A 171 5.15 2.44 -10.89
C LEU A 171 4.66 1.09 -10.38
N MET A 172 3.34 0.87 -10.37
CA MET A 172 2.76 -0.39 -9.91
C MET A 172 3.19 -1.56 -10.80
N ARG A 173 3.11 -1.39 -12.12
CA ARG A 173 3.57 -2.42 -13.07
C ARG A 173 5.05 -2.73 -12.86
N THR A 174 5.92 -1.72 -12.87
CA THR A 174 7.37 -1.90 -12.68
C THR A 174 7.68 -2.58 -11.35
N THR A 175 6.99 -2.22 -10.26
CA THR A 175 7.23 -2.84 -8.95
C THR A 175 6.87 -4.33 -8.95
N ILE A 176 5.74 -4.69 -9.56
CA ILE A 176 5.32 -6.09 -9.66
C ILE A 176 6.30 -6.87 -10.53
N GLN A 177 6.73 -6.31 -11.67
CA GLN A 177 7.75 -6.95 -12.51
C GLN A 177 9.05 -7.19 -11.73
N ASN A 178 9.54 -6.17 -11.01
CA ASN A 178 10.74 -6.27 -10.18
C ASN A 178 10.59 -7.31 -9.07
N TRP A 179 9.39 -7.43 -8.48
CA TRP A 179 9.12 -8.43 -7.46
C TRP A 179 9.36 -9.85 -7.98
N TYR A 180 8.83 -10.19 -9.15
CA TYR A 180 9.04 -11.48 -9.80
C TYR A 180 10.49 -11.66 -10.27
N ALA A 181 11.07 -10.63 -10.89
CA ALA A 181 12.44 -10.67 -11.39
C ALA A 181 13.48 -10.85 -10.26
N SER A 182 13.18 -10.40 -9.04
CA SER A 182 14.09 -10.56 -7.90
C SER A 182 14.15 -11.98 -7.31
N LYS A 183 13.21 -12.87 -7.64
CA LYS A 183 13.18 -14.25 -7.13
C LYS A 183 14.02 -15.15 -8.02
N THR A 184 14.72 -16.14 -7.45
CA THR A 184 15.40 -17.17 -8.26
C THR A 184 14.36 -18.05 -8.98
N PRO A 185 14.72 -18.71 -10.09
CA PRO A 185 13.80 -19.59 -10.82
C PRO A 185 13.17 -20.67 -9.93
N GLU A 186 13.94 -21.29 -9.04
CA GLU A 186 13.47 -22.34 -8.12
C GLU A 186 12.48 -21.78 -7.09
N LEU A 187 12.80 -20.62 -6.52
CA LEU A 187 11.90 -19.95 -5.57
C LEU A 187 10.61 -19.50 -6.25
N LEU A 188 10.72 -19.02 -7.49
CA LEU A 188 9.56 -18.64 -8.30
C LEU A 188 8.70 -19.86 -8.63
N ALA A 189 9.29 -20.99 -9.02
CA ALA A 189 8.57 -22.24 -9.26
C ALA A 189 7.81 -22.69 -8.02
N MET A 190 8.44 -22.63 -6.84
CA MET A 190 7.79 -22.92 -5.56
C MET A 190 6.63 -21.95 -5.30
N HIS A 191 6.82 -20.65 -5.53
CA HIS A 191 5.75 -19.66 -5.38
C HIS A 191 4.55 -19.94 -6.28
N LEU A 192 4.78 -20.18 -7.58
CA LEU A 192 3.74 -20.45 -8.56
C LEU A 192 2.93 -21.71 -8.24
N THR A 193 3.57 -22.74 -7.69
CA THR A 193 2.93 -24.04 -7.39
C THR A 193 2.28 -24.09 -6.01
N LYS A 194 2.92 -23.50 -4.98
CA LYS A 194 2.40 -23.51 -3.60
C LYS A 194 1.32 -22.45 -3.36
N TYR A 195 1.46 -21.29 -4.01
CA TYR A 195 0.56 -20.14 -3.86
C TYR A 195 -0.04 -19.70 -5.21
N PRO A 196 -0.70 -20.60 -5.97
CA PRO A 196 -1.18 -20.29 -7.32
C PRO A 196 -2.14 -19.10 -7.34
N GLN A 197 -2.98 -18.99 -6.31
CA GLN A 197 -3.89 -17.88 -6.06
C GLN A 197 -4.15 -17.68 -4.56
N ARG A 198 -4.37 -16.45 -4.11
CA ARG A 198 -4.90 -16.13 -2.78
C ARG A 198 -5.73 -14.86 -2.83
N GLY A 199 -6.78 -14.78 -1.99
CA GLY A 199 -7.54 -13.54 -1.80
C GLY A 199 -8.21 -13.01 -3.07
N GLY A 200 -8.52 -13.88 -4.04
CA GLY A 200 -9.12 -13.51 -5.33
C GLY A 200 -8.12 -13.13 -6.43
N TRP A 201 -6.81 -13.22 -6.16
CA TRP A 201 -5.75 -12.91 -7.12
C TRP A 201 -4.92 -14.13 -7.45
N SER A 202 -4.54 -14.26 -8.72
CA SER A 202 -3.60 -15.27 -9.21
C SER A 202 -2.34 -14.63 -9.81
N HIS A 203 -1.30 -15.45 -9.99
CA HIS A 203 -0.11 -15.03 -10.74
C HIS A 203 -0.44 -14.64 -12.18
N ARG A 204 -1.39 -15.33 -12.80
CA ARG A 204 -1.91 -15.04 -14.15
C ARG A 204 -2.46 -13.63 -14.25
N ASP A 205 -3.26 -13.20 -13.27
CA ASP A 205 -3.84 -11.86 -13.24
C ASP A 205 -2.76 -10.79 -13.17
N LEU A 206 -1.78 -10.99 -12.27
CA LEU A 206 -0.66 -10.06 -12.13
C LEU A 206 0.19 -10.00 -13.40
N PHE A 207 0.41 -11.12 -14.10
CA PHE A 207 1.17 -11.13 -15.35
C PHE A 207 0.42 -10.42 -16.48
N ARG A 208 -0.90 -10.64 -16.56
CA ARG A 208 -1.76 -9.94 -17.53
C ARG A 208 -1.73 -8.42 -17.35
N LEU A 209 -1.65 -7.93 -16.12
CA LEU A 209 -1.72 -6.50 -15.81
C LEU A 209 -0.35 -5.82 -15.73
N ALA A 210 0.66 -6.53 -15.24
CA ALA A 210 2.02 -5.99 -15.08
C ALA A 210 2.83 -6.07 -16.37
N HIS A 211 2.52 -7.00 -17.28
CA HIS A 211 3.30 -7.28 -18.50
C HIS A 211 4.81 -7.45 -18.23
N PRO A 212 5.22 -8.45 -17.42
CA PRO A 212 6.62 -8.63 -17.07
C PRO A 212 7.47 -8.96 -18.29
N THR A 213 8.57 -8.23 -18.47
CA THR A 213 9.54 -8.46 -19.54
C THR A 213 10.72 -9.27 -19.03
N LEU A 214 11.10 -10.33 -19.76
CA LEU A 214 12.21 -11.23 -19.44
C LEU A 214 13.61 -10.63 -19.74
N LYS A 215 13.73 -9.30 -19.84
CA LYS A 215 14.77 -8.67 -20.67
C LYS A 215 16.20 -8.67 -20.12
N GLU A 216 16.45 -8.92 -18.84
CA GLU A 216 17.77 -8.66 -18.28
C GLU A 216 18.20 -9.67 -17.22
N LYS A 217 18.72 -10.84 -17.64
CA LYS A 217 19.64 -11.63 -16.79
C LYS A 217 20.77 -12.23 -17.61
N LYS A 218 21.99 -12.16 -17.04
CA LYS A 218 23.30 -12.41 -17.68
C LYS A 218 23.55 -13.84 -18.18
N ASN A 219 22.71 -14.82 -17.81
CA ASN A 219 22.93 -16.23 -18.13
C ASN A 219 21.77 -16.77 -18.98
N GLU A 220 22.07 -17.29 -20.17
CA GLU A 220 21.10 -17.84 -21.12
C GLU A 220 20.19 -18.92 -20.50
N ASN A 221 20.76 -19.81 -19.68
CA ASN A 221 19.98 -20.88 -19.01
C ASN A 221 18.88 -20.34 -18.10
N SER A 222 19.14 -19.25 -17.38
CA SER A 222 18.13 -18.66 -16.48
C SER A 222 16.97 -18.03 -17.25
N ILE A 223 17.22 -17.51 -18.47
CA ILE A 223 16.16 -16.90 -19.30
C ILE A 223 15.12 -17.96 -19.68
N LEU A 224 15.56 -19.14 -20.11
CA LEU A 224 14.68 -20.25 -20.49
C LEU A 224 13.82 -20.73 -19.30
N GLU A 225 14.41 -20.81 -18.10
CA GLU A 225 13.68 -21.19 -16.90
C GLU A 225 12.56 -20.18 -16.57
N TYR A 226 12.85 -18.88 -16.63
CA TYR A 226 11.81 -17.87 -16.42
C TYR A 226 10.73 -17.91 -17.50
N GLU A 227 11.11 -18.12 -18.77
CA GLU A 227 10.15 -18.24 -19.87
C GLU A 227 9.19 -19.41 -19.63
N GLN A 228 9.71 -20.59 -19.25
CA GLN A 228 8.88 -21.75 -18.92
C GLN A 228 7.96 -21.49 -17.72
N LEU A 229 8.47 -20.84 -16.67
CA LEU A 229 7.67 -20.48 -15.50
C LEU A 229 6.59 -19.45 -15.84
N TYR A 230 6.88 -18.51 -16.73
CA TYR A 230 5.92 -17.50 -17.17
C TYR A 230 4.82 -18.13 -18.02
N HIS A 231 5.19 -19.06 -18.92
CA HIS A 231 4.21 -19.87 -19.64
C HIS A 231 3.35 -20.71 -18.70
N PHE A 232 3.94 -21.33 -17.68
CA PHE A 232 3.19 -22.09 -16.68
C PHE A 232 2.15 -21.22 -15.96
N ALA A 233 2.52 -20.00 -15.57
CA ALA A 233 1.61 -19.09 -14.85
C ALA A 233 0.47 -18.53 -15.71
N VAL A 234 0.62 -18.48 -17.05
CA VAL A 234 -0.39 -17.93 -17.96
C VAL A 234 -1.35 -18.99 -18.51
N LYS A 235 -0.97 -20.28 -18.49
CA LYS A 235 -1.85 -21.41 -18.83
C LYS A 235 -3.09 -21.40 -17.93
#